data_AF-A0A7Z0IXR1-F1
#
_entry.id   AF-A0A7Z0IXR1-F1
#
_cell.length_a   1.000
_cell.length_b   1.000
_cell.length_c   1.000
_cell.angle_alpha   90.00
_cell.angle_beta   90.00
_cell.angle_gamma   90.00
#
_symmetry.space_group_name_H-M   'P 1'
#
loop_
_entity.id
_entity.type
_entity.pdbx_description
1 polymer ?
#
loop_
_entity_poly.entity_id
_entity_poly.type
_entity_poly.pdbx_seq_one_letter_code
_entity_poly.pdbx_strand_id
1 'polypeptide(L)'
;MDDIRPGDAFVAVTFAPFNRLVHRMAEKAALSGATLVAITDSFAAPISKLAGSLHFVAQSSGRAFPESTLGAIAIVNILAALTISKLRGGCGTPNPR
;
A
#
# COMPACT_ATOMS: atom_id res chain seq x y z
N MET A 1 1.30 16.64 8.32
CA MET A 1 1.84 15.84 7.20
C MET A 1 2.16 16.80 6.08
N ASP A 2 3.24 17.54 6.26
CA ASP A 2 3.63 18.58 5.30
C ASP A 2 4.89 18.14 4.52
N ASP A 3 5.38 16.93 4.82
CA ASP A 3 6.50 16.28 4.16
C ASP A 3 6.09 15.39 2.97
N ILE A 4 4.80 15.05 2.82
CA ILE A 4 4.32 14.28 1.66
C ILE A 4 4.27 15.20 0.44
N ARG A 5 4.96 14.79 -0.61
CA ARG A 5 5.11 15.54 -1.86
C ARG A 5 4.58 14.76 -3.06
N PRO A 6 4.29 15.45 -4.18
CA PRO A 6 4.02 14.78 -5.45
C PRO A 6 5.17 13.83 -5.82
N GLY A 7 4.82 12.59 -6.19
CA GLY A 7 5.78 11.54 -6.52
C GLY A 7 6.11 10.59 -5.36
N ASP A 8 5.73 10.92 -4.12
CA ASP A 8 5.81 9.98 -3.01
C ASP A 8 4.76 8.88 -3.14
N ALA A 9 5.00 7.75 -2.46
CA ALA A 9 4.02 6.67 -2.32
C ALA A 9 3.56 6.56 -0.86
N PHE A 10 2.24 6.49 -0.65
CA PHE A 10 1.64 6.23 0.66
C PHE A 10 1.02 4.83 0.65
N VAL A 11 1.54 3.94 1.50
CA VAL A 11 1.00 2.58 1.65
C VAL A 11 0.11 2.53 2.89
N ALA A 12 -1.19 2.39 2.69
CA ALA A 12 -2.19 2.34 3.74
C ALA A 12 -2.62 0.89 4.00
N VAL A 13 -2.34 0.38 5.20
CA VAL A 13 -2.82 -0.93 5.67
C VAL A 13 -3.94 -0.71 6.68
N THR A 14 -5.14 -1.21 6.41
CA THR A 14 -6.28 -1.04 7.33
C THR A 14 -7.30 -2.16 7.22
N PHE A 15 -7.83 -2.58 8.36
CA PHE A 15 -8.80 -3.66 8.52
C PHE A 15 -10.05 -3.14 9.19
N ALA A 16 -11.17 -3.83 9.04
CA ALA A 16 -12.35 -3.52 9.82
C ALA A 16 -12.09 -3.75 11.33
N PRO A 17 -12.59 -2.88 12.23
CA PRO A 17 -13.34 -1.65 11.96
C PRO A 17 -12.42 -0.52 11.48
N PHE A 18 -12.66 -0.02 10.26
CA PHE A 18 -11.76 0.92 9.57
C PHE A 18 -11.48 2.18 10.41
N ASN A 19 -10.20 2.44 10.68
CA ASN A 19 -9.79 3.58 11.48
C ASN A 19 -9.89 4.89 10.68
N ARG A 20 -10.67 5.85 11.19
CA ARG A 20 -10.83 7.19 10.60
C ARG A 20 -9.51 7.94 10.42
N LEU A 21 -8.54 7.70 11.28
CA LEU A 21 -7.21 8.31 11.19
C LEU A 21 -6.51 7.89 9.90
N VAL A 22 -6.44 6.57 9.62
CA VAL A 22 -5.79 6.05 8.40
C VAL A 22 -6.48 6.59 7.15
N HIS A 23 -7.81 6.65 7.16
CA HIS A 23 -8.57 7.21 6.05
C HIS A 23 -8.25 8.69 5.81
N ARG A 24 -8.23 9.53 6.86
CA ARG A 24 -7.87 10.95 6.74
C ARG A 24 -6.43 11.16 6.28
N MET A 25 -5.51 10.32 6.73
CA MET A 25 -4.11 10.40 6.32
C MET A 25 -3.93 10.00 4.85
N ALA A 26 -4.63 8.96 4.40
CA ALA A 26 -4.66 8.55 3.00
C ALA A 26 -5.29 9.63 2.11
N GLU A 27 -6.37 10.27 2.55
CA GLU A 27 -6.99 11.40 1.86
C GLU A 27 -6.02 12.58 1.74
N LYS A 28 -5.37 12.97 2.83
CA LYS A 28 -4.36 14.05 2.80
C LYS A 28 -3.18 13.70 1.89
N ALA A 29 -2.71 12.45 1.90
CA ALA A 29 -1.64 12.00 1.01
C ALA A 29 -2.04 12.07 -0.47
N ALA A 30 -3.25 11.61 -0.81
CA ALA A 30 -3.78 11.68 -2.17
C ALA A 30 -3.94 13.15 -2.64
N LEU A 31 -4.43 14.03 -1.77
CA LEU A 31 -4.54 15.47 -2.05
C LEU A 31 -3.17 16.14 -2.25
N SER A 32 -2.12 15.65 -1.58
CA SER A 32 -0.73 16.09 -1.79
C SER A 32 -0.08 15.55 -3.06
N GLY A 33 -0.79 14.75 -3.88
CA GLY A 33 -0.28 14.18 -5.13
C GLY A 33 0.56 12.91 -4.94
N ALA A 34 0.50 12.27 -3.77
CA ALA A 34 1.15 10.99 -3.55
C ALA A 34 0.36 9.85 -4.19
N THR A 35 1.07 8.81 -4.63
CA THR A 35 0.47 7.57 -5.11
C THR A 35 -0.03 6.76 -3.92
N LEU A 36 -1.34 6.49 -3.86
CA LEU A 36 -1.93 5.72 -2.77
C LEU A 36 -1.98 4.23 -3.11
N VAL A 37 -1.42 3.38 -2.24
CA VAL A 37 -1.56 1.93 -2.28
C VAL A 37 -2.35 1.49 -1.06
N ALA A 38 -3.51 0.85 -1.24
CA ALA A 38 -4.33 0.37 -0.14
C ALA A 38 -4.25 -1.14 0.00
N ILE A 39 -4.10 -1.63 1.23
CA ILE A 39 -4.15 -3.04 1.60
C ILE A 39 -5.22 -3.21 2.68
N THR A 40 -6.29 -3.94 2.37
CA THR A 40 -7.44 -4.12 3.27
C THR A 40 -7.93 -5.56 3.34
N ASP A 41 -8.88 -5.86 4.20
CA ASP A 41 -9.63 -7.13 4.27
C ASP A 41 -10.82 -7.22 3.31
N SER A 42 -11.26 -6.10 2.75
CA SER A 42 -12.47 -6.04 1.92
C SER A 42 -12.35 -5.06 0.76
N PHE A 43 -12.86 -5.46 -0.39
CA PHE A 43 -13.03 -4.58 -1.57
C PHE A 43 -13.93 -3.38 -1.28
N ALA A 44 -14.88 -3.53 -0.35
CA ALA A 44 -15.82 -2.48 0.04
C ALA A 44 -15.21 -1.46 1.04
N ALA A 45 -13.93 -1.57 1.39
CA ALA A 45 -13.28 -0.66 2.30
C ALA A 45 -13.33 0.79 1.76
N PRO A 46 -13.64 1.81 2.58
CA PRO A 46 -13.81 3.20 2.10
C PRO A 46 -12.60 3.77 1.36
N ILE A 47 -11.39 3.31 1.70
CA ILE A 47 -10.14 3.75 1.10
C ILE A 47 -9.96 3.26 -0.36
N SER A 48 -10.75 2.27 -0.81
CA SER A 48 -10.65 1.71 -2.16
C SER A 48 -10.85 2.76 -3.25
N LYS A 49 -11.77 3.70 -3.04
CA LYS A 49 -12.05 4.80 -3.97
C LYS A 49 -10.85 5.73 -4.18
N LEU A 50 -10.02 5.90 -3.14
CA LEU A 50 -8.83 6.75 -3.19
C LEU A 50 -7.67 6.02 -3.89
N ALA A 51 -7.52 4.71 -3.66
CA ALA A 51 -6.42 3.91 -4.20
C ALA A 51 -6.68 3.42 -5.64
N GLY A 52 -7.94 3.38 -6.08
CA GLY A 52 -8.31 2.96 -7.43
C GLY A 52 -7.81 1.54 -7.74
N SER A 53 -6.97 1.41 -8.77
CA SER A 53 -6.40 0.12 -9.17
C SER A 53 -5.31 -0.41 -8.24
N LEU A 54 -4.78 0.42 -7.34
CA LEU A 54 -3.73 0.04 -6.38
C LEU A 54 -4.34 -0.40 -5.04
N HIS A 55 -5.44 -1.14 -5.11
CA HIS A 55 -6.13 -1.70 -3.95
C HIS A 55 -5.97 -3.22 -3.92
N PHE A 56 -5.31 -3.70 -2.87
CA PHE A 56 -5.11 -5.12 -2.61
C PHE A 56 -5.98 -5.57 -1.44
N VAL A 57 -6.60 -6.74 -1.58
CA VAL A 57 -7.44 -7.32 -0.54
C VAL A 57 -6.80 -8.60 -0.02
N ALA A 58 -6.42 -8.57 1.26
CA ALA A 58 -5.95 -9.71 2.03
C ALA A 58 -7.05 -10.13 3.01
N GLN A 59 -7.96 -11.00 2.56
CA GLN A 59 -9.05 -11.47 3.40
C GLN A 59 -8.50 -12.29 4.59
N SER A 60 -8.85 -11.88 5.80
CA SER A 60 -8.60 -12.68 7.00
C SER A 60 -9.58 -13.85 7.03
N SER A 61 -9.19 -14.98 6.44
CA SER A 61 -10.03 -16.18 6.33
C SER A 61 -9.71 -17.15 7.46
N GLY A 62 -10.17 -16.86 8.68
CA GLY A 62 -9.92 -17.74 9.81
C GLY A 62 -11.03 -17.73 10.84
N ARG A 63 -11.86 -18.78 10.88
CA ARG A 63 -12.70 -19.09 12.06
C ARG A 63 -11.88 -19.26 13.36
N ALA A 64 -10.59 -19.59 13.23
CA ALA A 64 -9.65 -19.72 14.35
C ALA A 64 -8.79 -18.46 14.61
N PHE A 65 -8.62 -17.59 13.60
CA PHE A 65 -7.80 -16.37 13.68
C PHE A 65 -8.44 -15.25 12.84
N PRO A 66 -9.55 -14.65 13.30
CA PRO A 66 -10.30 -13.65 12.55
C PRO A 66 -9.50 -12.36 12.27
N GLU A 67 -8.37 -12.14 12.94
CA GLU A 67 -7.52 -10.94 12.84
C GLU A 67 -6.15 -11.19 12.16
N SER A 68 -6.03 -12.20 11.30
CA SER A 68 -4.73 -12.52 10.70
C SER A 68 -4.29 -11.44 9.70
N THR A 69 -3.35 -10.61 10.13
CA THR A 69 -2.66 -9.58 9.33
C THR A 69 -1.61 -10.16 8.37
N LEU A 70 -1.40 -11.47 8.39
CA LEU A 70 -0.33 -12.15 7.65
C LEU A 70 -0.40 -11.91 6.15
N GLY A 71 -1.61 -11.91 5.56
CA GLY A 71 -1.79 -11.63 4.14
C GLY A 71 -1.34 -10.21 3.76
N ALA A 72 -1.67 -9.21 4.58
CA ALA A 72 -1.20 -7.84 4.33
C ALA A 72 0.32 -7.70 4.50
N ILE A 73 0.89 -8.36 5.52
CA ILE A 73 2.35 -8.37 5.73
C ILE A 73 3.05 -9.00 4.51
N ALA A 74 2.52 -10.11 3.99
CA ALA A 74 3.07 -10.75 2.79
C ALA A 74 3.04 -9.80 1.58
N ILE A 75 1.93 -9.08 1.37
CA ILE A 75 1.82 -8.08 0.29
C ILE A 75 2.84 -6.96 0.47
N VAL A 76 2.97 -6.41 1.68
CA VAL A 76 3.96 -5.36 1.99
C VAL A 76 5.39 -5.86 1.71
N ASN A 77 5.71 -7.08 2.14
CA ASN A 77 7.02 -7.68 1.91
C ASN A 77 7.31 -7.87 0.42
N ILE A 78 6.32 -8.31 -0.37
CA ILE A 78 6.46 -8.45 -1.83
C ILE A 78 6.68 -7.08 -2.48
N LEU A 79 5.91 -6.06 -2.11
CA LEU A 79 6.08 -4.69 -2.62
C LEU A 79 7.48 -4.14 -2.30
N ALA A 80 7.96 -4.34 -1.07
CA ALA A 80 9.30 -3.95 -0.66
C ALA A 80 10.38 -4.69 -1.46
N ALA A 81 10.28 -6.01 -1.57
CA ALA A 81 11.23 -6.83 -2.31
C ALA A 81 11.30 -6.47 -3.80
N LEU A 82 10.16 -6.24 -4.45
CA LEU A 82 10.10 -5.79 -5.85
C LEU A 82 10.70 -4.39 -6.02
N THR A 83 10.43 -3.47 -5.09
CA THR A 83 11.01 -2.13 -5.10
C THR A 83 12.53 -2.18 -4.99
N ILE A 84 13.06 -2.95 -4.03
CA ILE A 84 14.50 -3.17 -3.86
C ILE A 84 15.10 -3.81 -5.11
N SER A 85 14.45 -4.83 -5.67
CA SER A 85 14.94 -5.52 -6.88
C SER A 85 15.01 -4.59 -8.09
N LYS A 86 14.01 -3.72 -8.28
CA LYS A 86 14.02 -2.71 -9.34
C LYS A 86 15.12 -1.66 -9.16
N LEU A 87 15.31 -1.18 -7.93
CA LEU A 87 16.38 -0.21 -7.63
C LEU A 87 17.77 -0.82 -7.85
N ARG A 88 17.96 -2.11 -7.52
CA ARG A 88 19.22 -2.82 -7.76
C ARG A 88 19.45 -3.18 -9.23
N GLY A 89 18.39 -3.51 -9.98
CA GLY A 89 18.47 -3.81 -11.41
C GLY A 89 18.69 -2.60 -12.31
N GLY A 90 18.48 -1.38 -11.80
CA GLY A 90 18.71 -0.12 -12.53
C GLY A 90 20.15 0.39 -12.53
N CYS A 91 21.07 -0.26 -11.80
CA CYS A 91 22.49 0.11 -11.73
C CYS A 91 23.38 -1.01 -12.27
N GLY A 92 23.26 -1.30 -13.57
CA GLY A 92 24.18 -2.14 -14.35
C GLY A 92 24.56 -1.39 -15.63
N THR A 93 25.85 -1.29 -15.89
CA THR A 93 26.54 -0.26 -16.70
C THR A 93 26.22 -0.19 -18.21
N PRO A 94 26.54 0.96 -18.86
CA PRO A 94 26.40 1.19 -20.30
C PRO A 94 27.32 0.31 -21.15
N ASN A 95 26.84 0.02 -22.36
CA ASN A 95 27.51 -0.67 -23.45
C ASN A 95 28.86 0.00 -23.83
N PRO A 96 30.01 -0.68 -23.76
CA PRO A 96 31.22 -0.22 -24.41
C PRO A 96 31.18 -0.67 -25.88
N ARG A 97 30.90 0.29 -26.78
CA ARG A 97 31.30 0.19 -28.20
C ARG A 97 32.63 0.89 -28.37
#